data_AF-A0A942NY26-F1
#
_entry.id   AF-A0A942NY26-F1
#
_cell.length_a   1.000
_cell.length_b   1.000
_cell.length_c   1.000
_cell.angle_alpha   90.00
_cell.angle_beta   90.00
_cell.angle_gamma   90.00
#
_symmetry.space_group_name_H-M   'P 1'
#
loop_
_entity.id
_entity.type
_entity.pdbx_description
1 polymer ?
#
loop_
_entity_poly.entity_id
_entity_poly.type
_entity_poly.pdbx_seq_one_letter_code
_entity_poly.pdbx_strand_id
1 'polypeptide(L)'
;MTNQTWQTVGKIILFGLGFLALTRLISEIAWLLARPIYQSLRSFDTDGSFLSISLHHIWQGLFAFVTILLLARMFRISLTEFGFNLNDWRYSVRLVLQFSLFWFFVQGVMGFLMVSS
;
A
#
# COMPACT_ATOMS: atom_id res chain seq x y z
N MET A 1 0.33 22.00 -24.47
CA MET A 1 -0.42 21.46 -23.31
C MET A 1 -1.14 22.60 -22.64
N THR A 2 -2.45 22.48 -22.39
CA THR A 2 -3.28 23.55 -21.86
C THR A 2 -3.18 23.63 -20.33
N ASN A 3 -3.54 24.77 -19.73
CA ASN A 3 -3.54 24.96 -18.27
C ASN A 3 -4.37 23.89 -17.52
N GLN A 4 -5.38 23.31 -18.16
CA GLN A 4 -6.16 22.20 -17.60
C GLN A 4 -5.33 20.92 -17.44
N THR A 5 -4.41 20.61 -18.35
CA THR A 5 -3.57 19.41 -18.25
C THR A 5 -2.68 19.47 -17.00
N TRP A 6 -2.07 20.62 -16.73
CA TRP A 6 -1.21 20.82 -15.57
C TRP A 6 -1.96 20.76 -14.23
N GLN A 7 -3.18 21.30 -14.18
CA GLN A 7 -4.04 21.21 -13.00
C GLN A 7 -4.44 19.75 -12.69
N THR A 8 -4.75 18.96 -13.72
CA THR A 8 -5.07 17.54 -13.57
C THR A 8 -3.86 16.73 -13.09
N VAL A 9 -2.68 16.95 -13.70
CA VAL A 9 -1.44 16.30 -13.27
C VAL A 9 -1.10 16.66 -11.81
N GLY A 10 -1.22 17.94 -11.44
CA GLY A 10 -0.98 18.39 -10.06
C GLY A 10 -1.91 17.72 -9.05
N LYS A 11 -3.20 17.57 -9.37
CA LYS A 11 -4.16 16.85 -8.52
C LYS A 11 -3.79 15.37 -8.39
N ILE A 12 -3.45 14.70 -9.48
CA ILE A 12 -3.04 13.28 -9.45
C ILE A 12 -1.82 13.09 -8.56
N ILE A 13 -0.80 13.94 -8.70
CA ILE A 13 0.40 13.89 -7.86
C ILE A 13 0.04 14.11 -6.39
N LEU A 14 -0.78 15.12 -6.08
CA LEU A 14 -1.19 15.41 -4.71
C LEU A 14 -1.95 14.23 -4.07
N PHE A 15 -2.91 13.65 -4.79
CA PHE A 15 -3.63 12.46 -4.32
C PHE A 15 -2.69 11.25 -4.16
N GLY A 16 -1.76 11.06 -5.11
CA GLY A 16 -0.77 9.99 -5.03
C GLY A 16 0.15 10.13 -3.80
N LEU A 17 0.63 11.34 -3.52
CA LEU A 17 1.45 11.62 -2.33
C LEU A 17 0.64 11.45 -1.04
N GLY A 18 -0.62 11.90 -1.02
CA GLY A 18 -1.52 11.69 0.12
C GLY A 18 -1.76 10.21 0.40
N PHE A 19 -1.97 9.41 -0.65
CA PHE A 19 -2.14 7.96 -0.53
C PHE A 19 -0.84 7.27 -0.09
N LEU A 20 0.32 7.69 -0.60
CA LEU A 20 1.63 7.21 -0.16
C LEU A 20 1.86 7.48 1.33
N ALA A 21 1.55 8.70 1.79
CA ALA A 21 1.68 9.07 3.19
C ALA A 21 0.74 8.23 4.08
N LEU A 22 -0.53 8.06 3.66
CA LEU A 22 -1.51 7.26 4.37
C LEU A 22 -1.09 5.79 4.46
N THR A 23 -0.65 5.20 3.35
CA THR A 23 -0.20 3.80 3.33
C THR A 23 1.05 3.58 4.18
N ARG A 24 2.01 4.52 4.18
CA ARG A 24 3.15 4.48 5.10
C ARG A 24 2.72 4.56 6.55
N LEU A 25 1.82 5.49 6.90
CA LEU A 25 1.32 5.64 8.27
C LEU A 25 0.65 4.35 8.75
N ILE A 26 -0.20 3.74 7.93
CA ILE A 26 -0.85 2.46 8.24
C ILE A 26 0.21 1.36 8.46
N SER A 27 1.22 1.31 7.59
CA SER A 27 2.31 0.32 7.69
C SER A 27 3.13 0.49 8.97
N GLU A 28 3.45 1.73 9.36
CA GLU A 28 4.17 2.01 10.62
C GLU A 28 3.36 1.60 11.85
N ILE A 29 2.07 1.95 11.90
CA ILE A 29 1.17 1.54 12.99
C ILE A 29 1.07 0.01 13.04
N ALA A 30 0.96 -0.66 11.89
CA ALA A 30 0.91 -2.11 11.81
C ALA A 30 2.20 -2.76 12.37
N TRP A 31 3.37 -2.18 12.08
CA TRP A 31 4.63 -2.62 12.68
C TRP A 31 4.68 -2.44 14.21
N LEU A 32 4.21 -1.29 14.70
CA LEU A 32 4.17 -1.00 16.14
C LEU A 32 3.30 -2.03 16.89
N LEU A 33 2.19 -2.45 16.29
CA LEU A 33 1.30 -3.45 16.88
C LEU A 33 1.78 -4.89 16.69
N ALA A 34 2.49 -5.19 15.61
CA ALA A 34 3.05 -6.52 15.36
C ALA A 34 4.17 -6.89 16.33
N ARG A 35 5.02 -5.92 16.70
CA ARG A 35 6.21 -6.12 17.56
C ARG A 35 5.93 -6.82 18.90
N PRO A 36 5.00 -6.37 19.77
CA PRO A 36 4.77 -7.00 21.07
C PRO A 36 4.25 -8.44 20.93
N ILE A 37 3.43 -8.69 19.90
CA ILE A 37 2.88 -10.01 19.63
C ILE A 37 3.98 -10.96 19.15
N TYR A 38 4.83 -10.50 18.22
CA TYR A 38 6.00 -11.26 17.77
C TYR A 38 6.95 -11.58 18.93
N GLN A 39 7.23 -10.62 19.80
CA GLN A 39 8.10 -10.85 20.97
C GLN A 39 7.55 -11.95 21.90
N SER A 40 6.23 -11.96 22.11
CA SER A 40 5.57 -12.98 22.93
C SER A 40 5.58 -14.37 22.29
N LEU A 41 5.64 -14.42 20.95
CA LEU A 41 5.59 -15.64 20.15
C LEU A 41 6.93 -16.00 19.50
N ARG A 42 8.03 -15.35 19.92
CA ARG A 42 9.33 -15.48 19.28
C ARG A 42 9.87 -16.91 19.27
N SER A 43 9.41 -17.77 20.19
CA SER A 43 9.75 -19.19 20.22
C SER A 43 9.32 -19.95 18.95
N PHE A 44 8.30 -19.46 18.23
CA PHE A 44 7.79 -20.09 17.00
C PHE A 44 8.54 -19.64 15.74
N ASP A 45 9.22 -18.51 15.79
CA ASP A 45 10.01 -17.96 14.69
C ASP A 45 11.11 -17.07 15.28
N THR A 46 12.27 -17.69 15.51
CA THR A 46 13.38 -17.03 16.22
C THR A 46 14.15 -16.02 15.37
N ASP A 47 14.15 -16.21 14.05
CA ASP A 47 14.80 -15.31 13.09
C ASP A 47 13.88 -14.18 12.63
N GLY A 48 12.56 -14.33 12.84
CA GLY A 48 11.56 -13.31 12.56
C GLY A 48 11.30 -13.11 11.08
N SER A 49 11.80 -14.00 10.23
CA SER A 49 11.69 -13.92 8.78
C SER A 49 10.25 -14.08 8.29
N PHE A 50 9.37 -14.70 9.09
CA PHE A 50 8.01 -15.03 8.67
C PHE A 50 6.93 -14.44 9.58
N LEU A 51 6.99 -14.72 10.88
CA LEU A 51 5.95 -14.38 11.85
C LEU A 51 5.82 -12.87 12.04
N SER A 52 6.95 -12.15 12.13
CA SER A 52 6.94 -10.70 12.31
C SER A 52 6.30 -9.98 11.12
N ILE A 53 6.66 -10.42 9.90
CA ILE A 53 6.14 -9.92 8.63
C ILE A 53 4.65 -10.27 8.47
N SER A 54 4.27 -11.49 8.82
CA SER A 54 2.88 -11.94 8.76
C SER A 54 1.98 -11.13 9.68
N LEU A 55 2.39 -10.93 10.94
CA LEU A 55 1.65 -10.09 11.90
C LEU A 55 1.53 -8.66 11.41
N HIS A 56 2.60 -8.10 10.85
CA HIS A 56 2.58 -6.78 10.23
C HIS A 56 1.54 -6.70 9.09
N HIS A 57 1.52 -7.67 8.16
CA HIS A 57 0.55 -7.68 7.07
C HIS A 57 -0.90 -7.88 7.53
N ILE A 58 -1.13 -8.67 8.59
CA ILE A 58 -2.46 -8.82 9.19
C ILE A 58 -2.98 -7.46 9.68
N TRP A 59 -2.18 -6.74 10.48
CA TRP A 59 -2.56 -5.41 10.96
C TRP A 59 -2.73 -4.40 9.83
N GLN A 60 -1.81 -4.40 8.86
CA GLN A 60 -1.88 -3.50 7.71
C GLN A 60 -3.15 -3.77 6.87
N GLY A 61 -3.49 -5.04 6.66
CA GLY A 61 -4.71 -5.46 5.97
C GLY A 61 -5.98 -5.03 6.71
N LEU A 62 -6.00 -5.20 8.04
CA LEU A 62 -7.14 -4.77 8.87
C LEU A 62 -7.35 -3.26 8.78
N PHE A 63 -6.30 -2.46 8.93
CA PHE A 63 -6.40 -0.99 8.83
C PHE A 63 -6.74 -0.51 7.43
N ALA A 64 -6.18 -1.13 6.40
CA ALA A 64 -6.55 -0.85 5.02
C ALA A 64 -8.04 -1.13 4.79
N PHE A 65 -8.55 -2.25 5.30
CA PHE A 65 -9.96 -2.59 5.20
C PHE A 65 -10.85 -1.58 5.93
N VAL A 66 -10.53 -1.20 7.17
CA VAL A 66 -11.27 -0.15 7.90
C VAL A 66 -11.25 1.18 7.14
N THR A 67 -10.11 1.56 6.58
CA THR A 67 -9.97 2.77 5.77
C THR A 67 -10.88 2.72 4.53
N ILE A 68 -10.91 1.58 3.83
CA ILE A 68 -11.81 1.34 2.70
C ILE A 68 -13.28 1.51 3.13
N LEU A 69 -13.69 0.89 4.25
CA LEU A 69 -15.05 1.01 4.76
C LEU A 69 -15.43 2.47 5.08
N LEU A 70 -14.53 3.22 5.70
CA LEU A 70 -14.73 4.64 6.03
C LEU A 70 -14.86 5.50 4.78
N LEU A 71 -13.98 5.30 3.79
CA LEU A 71 -14.03 6.02 2.53
C LEU A 71 -15.30 5.67 1.74
N ALA A 72 -15.66 4.39 1.65
CA ALA A 72 -16.88 3.95 0.99
C ALA A 72 -18.12 4.61 1.62
N ARG A 73 -18.18 4.68 2.95
CA ARG A 73 -19.26 5.36 3.67
C ARG A 73 -19.25 6.88 3.44
N MET A 74 -18.08 7.51 3.48
CA MET A 74 -17.93 8.96 3.30
C MET A 74 -18.36 9.41 1.89
N PHE A 75 -17.95 8.66 0.87
CA PHE A 75 -18.25 8.94 -0.54
C PHE A 75 -19.54 8.29 -1.04
N ARG A 76 -20.25 7.52 -0.20
CA ARG A 76 -21.47 6.78 -0.55
C ARG A 76 -21.27 5.85 -1.76
N ILE A 77 -20.10 5.23 -1.85
CA ILE A 77 -19.75 4.26 -2.90
C ILE A 77 -20.07 2.87 -2.37
N SER A 78 -20.68 2.00 -3.19
CA SER A 78 -20.86 0.60 -2.80
C SER A 78 -19.50 -0.07 -2.59
N LEU A 79 -19.36 -0.92 -1.58
CA LEU A 79 -18.12 -1.68 -1.38
C LEU A 79 -17.76 -2.54 -2.59
N THR A 80 -18.76 -2.99 -3.35
CA THR A 80 -18.57 -3.74 -4.60
C THR A 80 -17.97 -2.89 -5.73
N GLU A 81 -18.07 -1.56 -5.61
CA GLU A 81 -17.56 -0.58 -6.58
C GLU A 81 -16.26 0.08 -6.08
N PHE A 82 -15.86 -0.19 -4.84
CA PHE A 82 -14.67 0.38 -4.25
C PHE A 82 -13.42 -0.32 -4.81
N GLY A 83 -12.57 0.45 -5.52
CA GLY A 83 -11.25 0.03 -5.99
C GLY A 83 -11.15 -0.18 -7.50
N PHE A 84 -12.10 -0.88 -8.13
CA PHE A 84 -12.07 -1.13 -9.56
C PHE A 84 -13.33 -0.60 -10.26
N ASN A 85 -13.12 0.33 -11.19
CA ASN A 85 -14.12 0.61 -12.20
C ASN A 85 -14.22 -0.62 -13.12
N LEU A 86 -15.22 -1.47 -12.90
CA LEU A 86 -15.45 -2.68 -13.69
C LEU A 86 -15.59 -2.40 -15.19
N ASN A 87 -15.94 -1.16 -15.56
CA ASN A 87 -16.03 -0.74 -16.96
C ASN A 87 -14.67 -0.74 -17.67
N ASP A 88 -13.55 -0.63 -16.93
CA ASP A 88 -12.20 -0.54 -17.47
C ASP A 88 -11.21 -1.48 -16.76
N TRP A 89 -11.66 -2.68 -16.41
CA TRP A 89 -10.85 -3.70 -15.71
C TRP A 89 -9.49 -3.96 -16.38
N ARG A 90 -9.48 -4.14 -17.72
CA ARG A 90 -8.25 -4.42 -18.48
C ARG A 90 -7.23 -3.28 -18.38
N TYR A 91 -7.71 -2.04 -18.37
CA TYR A 91 -6.84 -0.86 -18.24
C TYR A 91 -6.28 -0.76 -16.83
N SER A 92 -7.13 -0.94 -15.81
CA SER A 92 -6.73 -0.92 -14.40
C SER A 92 -5.67 -2.00 -14.09
N VAL A 93 -5.89 -3.23 -14.57
CA VAL A 93 -4.92 -4.34 -14.44
C VAL A 93 -3.59 -4.00 -15.13
N ARG A 94 -3.63 -3.45 -16.35
CA ARG A 94 -2.41 -3.05 -17.07
C ARG A 94 -1.60 -2.00 -16.29
N LEU A 95 -2.27 -0.98 -15.75
CA LEU A 95 -1.63 0.06 -14.94
C LEU A 95 -0.99 -0.51 -13.68
N VAL A 96 -1.70 -1.38 -12.96
CA VAL A 96 -1.18 -2.04 -11.76
C VAL A 96 0.05 -2.88 -12.11
N LEU A 97 0.02 -3.64 -13.20
CA LEU A 97 1.17 -4.43 -13.64
C LEU A 97 2.38 -3.54 -14.00
N GLN A 98 2.16 -2.45 -14.73
CA GLN A 98 3.22 -1.50 -15.08
C GLN A 98 3.83 -0.87 -13.82
N PHE A 99 3.00 -0.44 -12.88
CA PHE A 99 3.46 0.12 -11.62
C PHE A 99 4.23 -0.91 -10.79
N SER A 100 3.72 -2.14 -10.67
CA SER A 100 4.38 -3.23 -9.95
C SER A 100 5.74 -3.58 -10.55
N LEU A 101 5.86 -3.64 -11.88
CA LEU A 101 7.14 -3.88 -12.56
C LEU A 101 8.14 -2.75 -12.31
N PHE A 102 7.68 -1.50 -12.44
CA PHE A 102 8.51 -0.33 -12.14
C PHE A 102 8.98 -0.34 -10.68
N TRP A 103 8.07 -0.59 -9.73
CA TRP A 103 8.39 -0.61 -8.32
C TRP A 103 9.32 -1.77 -7.95
N PHE A 104 9.11 -2.95 -8.52
CA PHE A 104 10.00 -4.11 -8.36
C PHE A 104 11.42 -3.78 -8.82
N PHE A 105 11.56 -3.11 -9.96
CA PHE A 105 12.86 -2.65 -10.45
C PHE A 105 13.53 -1.66 -9.48
N VAL A 106 12.80 -0.64 -9.01
CA VAL A 106 13.33 0.34 -8.05
C VAL A 106 13.75 -0.33 -6.74
N GLN A 107 12.91 -1.20 -6.18
CA GLN A 107 13.20 -1.97 -4.96
C GLN A 107 14.43 -2.87 -5.14
N GLY A 108 14.54 -3.57 -6.27
CA GLY A 108 15.67 -4.44 -6.58
C GLY A 108 16.98 -3.67 -6.69
N VAL A 109 16.99 -2.53 -7.38
CA VAL A 109 18.19 -1.67 -7.49
C VAL A 109 18.59 -1.11 -6.12
N MET A 110 17.63 -0.57 -5.36
CA MET A 110 17.91 -0.04 -4.02
C MET A 110 18.42 -1.12 -3.07
N GLY A 111 17.81 -2.30 -3.08
CA GLY A 111 18.24 -3.44 -2.27
C GLY A 111 19.65 -3.91 -2.63
N PHE A 112 19.97 -3.97 -3.93
CA PHE A 112 21.34 -4.28 -4.38
C PHE A 112 22.34 -3.24 -3.88
N LEU A 113 22.04 -1.95 -4.08
CA LEU A 113 22.91 -0.86 -3.65
C LEU A 113 23.21 -0.91 -2.14
N MET A 114 22.21 -1.18 -1.31
CA MET A 114 22.36 -1.29 0.14
C MET A 114 23.21 -2.48 0.60
N VAL A 115 23.26 -3.56 -0.17
CA VAL A 115 24.09 -4.75 0.15
C VAL A 115 25.51 -4.61 -0.41
N SER A 116 25.66 -3.87 -1.52
CA SER A 116 26.96 -3.62 -2.17
C SER A 116 27.74 -2.43 -1.61
N SER A 117 27.13 -1.67 -0.68
CA SER A 117 27.74 -0.53 0.03
C SER A 117 28.22 -0.95 1.42
#